data_AF-A0A8H4YDH3-F1
#
_entry.id   AF-A0A8H4YDH3-F1
#
_cell.length_a   1.000
_cell.length_b   1.000
_cell.length_c   1.000
_cell.angle_alpha   90.00
_cell.angle_beta   90.00
_cell.angle_gamma   90.00
#
_symmetry.space_group_name_H-M   'P 1'
#
loop_
_entity.id
_entity.type
_entity.pdbx_description
1 polymer ?
#
loop_
_entity_poly.entity_id
_entity_poly.type
_entity_poly.pdbx_seq_one_letter_code
_entity_poly.pdbx_strand_id
1 'polypeptide(L)'
;MACQAPLLNDDLPSKDRVKDSYIVYLRPGYSLDDHANAIQGGLESHIDHVYSFIKEKVVYVAVSVDKTLLAAIRADPKVEKVEVQGSVNPAAA
;
A
#
# COMPACT_ATOMS: atom_id res chain seq x y z
N MET A 1 2.76 14.56 17.19
CA MET A 1 1.98 14.64 15.94
C MET A 1 2.37 13.44 15.10
N ALA A 2 1.49 12.45 14.96
CA ALA A 2 1.76 11.29 14.11
C ALA A 2 1.48 11.69 12.66
N CYS A 3 2.52 11.92 11.87
CA CYS A 3 2.39 12.19 10.45
C CYS A 3 2.03 10.87 9.75
N GLN A 4 0.77 10.69 9.36
CA GLN A 4 0.39 9.56 8.50
C GLN A 4 0.99 9.74 7.11
N ALA A 5 1.42 8.64 6.50
CA ALA A 5 1.83 8.62 5.11
C ALA A 5 0.68 9.13 4.19
N PRO A 6 0.98 9.91 3.15
CA PRO A 6 -0.03 10.40 2.22
C PRO A 6 -0.70 9.22 1.50
N LEU A 7 -2.01 9.32 1.30
CA LEU A 7 -2.78 8.45 0.43
C LEU A 7 -2.99 9.17 -0.90
N LEU A 8 -2.38 8.67 -1.97
CA LEU A 8 -2.49 9.23 -3.31
C LEU A 8 -3.60 8.53 -4.08
N ASN A 9 -4.15 9.24 -5.08
CA ASN A 9 -5.20 8.75 -5.98
C ASN A 9 -6.52 8.40 -5.26
N ASP A 10 -6.76 8.95 -4.07
CA ASP A 10 -8.03 8.79 -3.34
C ASP A 10 -9.16 9.64 -3.93
N ASP A 11 -8.91 10.37 -5.00
CA ASP A 11 -9.89 11.08 -5.81
C ASP A 11 -10.32 10.31 -7.06
N LEU A 12 -9.66 9.18 -7.39
CA LEU A 12 -10.04 8.35 -8.55
C LEU A 12 -11.53 7.96 -8.50
N PRO A 13 -12.28 7.93 -9.61
CA PRO A 13 -13.64 7.43 -9.58
C PRO A 13 -13.69 5.96 -9.10
N SER A 14 -14.68 5.57 -8.30
CA SER A 14 -14.75 4.19 -7.76
C SER A 14 -14.74 3.10 -8.84
N LYS A 15 -15.20 3.40 -10.06
CA LYS A 15 -15.16 2.50 -11.23
C LYS A 15 -13.74 2.23 -11.75
N ASP A 16 -12.80 3.13 -11.48
CA ASP A 16 -11.42 3.09 -11.93
C ASP A 16 -10.47 2.63 -10.80
N ARG A 17 -11.03 2.13 -9.69
CA ARG A 17 -10.29 1.60 -8.53
C ARG A 17 -10.42 0.09 -8.46
N VAL A 18 -9.33 -0.58 -8.08
CA VAL A 18 -9.40 -1.93 -7.53
C VAL A 18 -9.83 -1.80 -6.07
N LYS A 19 -10.99 -2.37 -5.74
CA LYS A 19 -11.57 -2.26 -4.39
C LYS A 19 -10.65 -2.89 -3.35
N ASP A 20 -10.48 -2.20 -2.22
CA ASP A 20 -9.70 -2.62 -1.04
C ASP A 20 -8.25 -3.04 -1.38
N SER A 21 -7.68 -2.43 -2.42
CA SER A 21 -6.33 -2.70 -2.90
C SER A 21 -5.49 -1.43 -3.02
N TYR A 22 -4.24 -1.51 -2.54
CA TYR A 22 -3.33 -0.38 -2.42
C TYR A 22 -1.91 -0.77 -2.79
N ILE A 23 -1.17 0.19 -3.36
CA ILE A 23 0.27 0.07 -3.57
C ILE A 23 0.97 0.81 -2.43
N VAL A 24 1.81 0.11 -1.69
CA VAL A 24 2.50 0.65 -0.52
C VAL A 24 3.99 0.79 -0.83
N TYR A 25 4.53 1.98 -0.57
CA TYR A 25 5.93 2.30 -0.76
C TYR A 25 6.59 2.46 0.60
N LEU A 26 7.55 1.59 0.92
CA LEU A 26 8.40 1.79 2.09
C LEU A 26 9.51 2.79 1.77
N ARG A 27 9.95 3.54 2.77
CA ARG A 27 11.14 4.39 2.68
C ARG A 27 12.37 3.50 2.44
N PRO A 28 13.41 4.01 1.76
CA PRO A 28 14.66 3.27 1.55
C PRO A 28 15.27 2.77 2.87
N GLY A 29 15.83 1.57 2.84
CA GLY A 29 16.50 0.95 3.99
C GLY A 29 15.60 0.18 4.96
N TYR A 30 14.28 0.20 4.78
CA TYR A 30 13.36 -0.65 5.55
C TYR A 30 12.97 -1.90 4.78
N SER A 31 12.84 -3.02 5.51
CA SER A 31 12.38 -4.29 4.96
C SER A 31 10.86 -4.46 5.09
N LEU A 32 10.31 -5.36 4.28
CA LEU A 32 8.91 -5.77 4.39
C LEU A 32 8.63 -6.43 5.73
N ASP A 33 9.55 -7.27 6.22
CA ASP A 33 9.41 -7.97 7.50
C ASP A 33 9.36 -6.98 8.67
N ASP A 34 10.21 -5.95 8.66
CA ASP A 34 10.19 -4.89 9.67
C ASP A 34 8.85 -4.16 9.70
N HIS A 35 8.26 -3.91 8.53
CA HIS A 35 6.96 -3.27 8.37
C HIS A 35 5.82 -4.19 8.83
N ALA A 36 5.82 -5.45 8.41
CA ALA A 36 4.83 -6.45 8.80
C ALA A 36 4.80 -6.66 10.32
N ASN A 37 5.97 -6.71 10.97
CA ASN A 37 6.09 -6.84 12.42
C ASN A 37 5.57 -5.62 13.19
N ALA A 38 5.57 -4.42 12.58
CA ALA A 38 5.05 -3.21 13.20
C ALA A 38 3.50 -3.15 13.17
N ILE A 39 2.88 -3.86 12.23
CA ILE A 39 1.43 -3.89 12.05
C ILE A 39 0.85 -5.10 12.77
N GLN A 40 0.29 -4.85 13.95
CA GLN A 40 -0.49 -5.86 14.67
C GLN A 40 -1.73 -6.22 13.86
N GLY A 41 -1.77 -7.41 13.29
CA GLY A 41 -2.90 -7.86 12.45
C GLY A 41 -2.53 -8.82 11.32
N GLY A 42 -1.24 -9.04 11.04
CA GLY A 42 -0.80 -10.00 10.03
C GLY A 42 -0.88 -9.43 8.63
N LEU A 43 0.06 -8.54 8.28
CA LEU A 43 0.14 -7.95 6.94
C LEU A 43 0.34 -9.02 5.85
N GLU A 44 1.03 -10.12 6.16
CA GLU A 44 1.43 -11.15 5.20
C GLU A 44 0.26 -11.73 4.39
N SER A 45 -0.90 -11.96 5.01
CA SER A 45 -2.09 -12.49 4.29
C SER A 45 -2.73 -11.48 3.34
N HIS A 46 -2.32 -10.21 3.43
CA HIS A 46 -2.80 -9.13 2.57
C HIS A 46 -1.82 -8.80 1.45
N ILE A 47 -0.62 -9.39 1.42
CA ILE A 47 0.37 -9.09 0.38
C ILE A 47 0.07 -9.95 -0.85
N ASP A 48 -0.30 -9.30 -1.94
CA ASP A 48 -0.53 -9.97 -3.23
C ASP A 48 0.79 -10.19 -3.99
N HIS A 49 1.59 -9.14 -4.13
CA HIS A 49 2.92 -9.25 -4.72
C HIS A 49 3.86 -8.10 -4.31
N VAL A 50 5.16 -8.33 -4.47
CA VAL A 50 6.24 -7.35 -4.23
C VAL A 50 6.91 -7.03 -5.57
N TYR A 51 7.07 -5.75 -5.88
CA TYR A 51 7.69 -5.29 -7.12
C TYR A 51 9.22 -5.42 -7.06
N SER A 52 9.73 -6.58 -7.49
CA SER A 52 11.16 -6.90 -7.46
C SER A 52 12.02 -6.07 -8.42
N PHE A 53 11.43 -5.38 -9.39
CA PHE A 53 12.16 -4.52 -10.34
C PHE A 53 12.55 -3.15 -9.76
N ILE A 54 11.91 -2.72 -8.66
CA ILE A 54 12.31 -1.53 -7.90
C ILE A 54 13.37 -1.98 -6.89
N LYS A 55 14.60 -1.47 -7.02
CA LYS A 55 15.76 -1.95 -6.22
C LYS A 55 16.09 -1.06 -5.03
N GLU A 56 15.66 0.20 -5.09
CA GLU A 56 16.01 1.24 -4.12
C GLU A 56 15.18 1.15 -2.84
N LYS A 57 14.00 0.51 -2.92
CA LYS A 57 13.06 0.35 -1.81
C LYS A 57 12.08 -0.79 -2.06
N VAL A 58 11.41 -1.20 -1.00
CA VAL A 58 10.30 -2.16 -1.07
C VAL A 58 9.04 -1.45 -1.53
N VAL A 59 8.43 -2.00 -2.57
CA VAL A 59 7.09 -1.60 -3.03
C VAL A 59 6.26 -2.87 -3.18
N TYR A 60 5.09 -2.91 -2.57
CA TYR A 60 4.22 -4.08 -2.59
C TYR A 60 2.77 -3.70 -2.80
N VAL A 61 1.98 -4.66 -3.28
CA VAL A 61 0.52 -4.53 -3.40
C VAL A 61 -0.14 -5.24 -2.23
N ALA A 62 -1.01 -4.50 -1.55
CA ALA A 62 -1.81 -4.97 -0.42
C ALA A 62 -3.28 -5.08 -0.86
N VAL A 63 -3.90 -6.24 -0.66
CA VAL A 63 -5.28 -6.55 -1.04
C VAL A 63 -6.14 -6.92 0.16
N SER A 64 -7.46 -6.82 0.02
CA SER A 64 -8.43 -7.04 1.10
C SER A 64 -8.13 -6.19 2.34
N VAL A 65 -7.64 -4.96 2.12
CA VAL A 65 -7.22 -4.05 3.18
C VAL A 65 -8.41 -3.22 3.65
N ASP A 66 -8.86 -3.48 4.88
CA ASP A 66 -9.91 -2.69 5.50
C ASP A 66 -9.41 -1.30 5.98
N LYS A 67 -10.33 -0.47 6.47
CA LYS A 67 -10.00 0.89 6.93
C LYS A 67 -9.04 0.91 8.13
N THR A 68 -9.13 -0.10 9.01
CA THR A 68 -8.30 -0.19 10.21
C THR A 68 -6.87 -0.55 9.83
N LEU A 69 -6.71 -1.55 8.97
CA LEU A 69 -5.41 -1.97 8.43
C LEU A 69 -4.79 -0.87 7.58
N LEU A 70 -5.56 -0.20 6.73
CA LEU A 70 -5.09 0.95 5.95
C LEU A 70 -4.57 2.07 6.87
N ALA A 71 -5.28 2.37 7.94
CA ALA A 71 -4.85 3.36 8.92
C ALA A 71 -3.56 2.94 9.63
N ALA A 72 -3.42 1.66 9.98
CA ALA A 72 -2.21 1.10 10.59
C ALA A 72 -1.00 1.17 9.64
N ILE A 73 -1.16 0.75 8.38
CA ILE A 73 -0.14 0.86 7.33
C ILE A 73 0.33 2.32 7.21
N ARG A 74 -0.61 3.25 7.07
CA ARG A 74 -0.29 4.68 6.90
C ARG A 74 0.31 5.32 8.15
N ALA A 75 0.06 4.77 9.33
CA ALA A 75 0.64 5.26 10.58
C ALA A 75 2.09 4.78 10.80
N ASP A 76 2.54 3.75 10.06
CA ASP A 76 3.92 3.27 10.17
C ASP A 76 4.89 4.33 9.59
N PRO A 77 5.83 4.87 10.39
CA PRO A 77 6.82 5.86 9.93
C PRO A 77 7.73 5.34 8.81
N LYS A 78 7.81 4.02 8.61
CA LYS A 78 8.57 3.38 7.52
C LYS A 78 7.87 3.54 6.17
N VAL A 79 6.58 3.86 6.14
CA VAL A 79 5.85 4.08 4.89
C VAL A 79 6.14 5.48 4.36
N GLU A 80 6.52 5.55 3.09
CA GLU A 80 6.74 6.81 2.36
C GLU A 80 5.42 7.37 1.85
N LYS A 81 4.61 6.50 1.23
CA LYS A 81 3.29 6.82 0.66
C LYS A 81 2.49 5.55 0.42
N VAL A 82 1.18 5.72 0.29
CA VAL A 82 0.24 4.68 -0.15
C VAL A 82 -0.52 5.21 -1.35
N GLU A 83 -0.76 4.39 -2.35
CA GLU A 83 -1.53 4.75 -3.54
C GLU A 83 -2.74 3.83 -3.67
N VAL A 84 -3.91 4.39 -3.99
CA VAL A 84 -5.06 3.58 -4.40
C VAL A 84 -4.70 2.86 -5.69
N GLN A 85 -4.88 1.53 -5.72
CA GLN A 85 -4.63 0.77 -6.95
C GLN A 85 -5.71 1.08 -7.99
N GLY A 86 -5.30 1.64 -9.12
CA GLY A 86 -6.18 1.84 -10.27
C GLY A 86 -6.49 0.53 -10.99
N SER A 87 -7.69 0.40 -11.53
CA SER A 87 -8.01 -0.64 -12.50
C SER A 87 -7.63 -0.15 -13.90
N VAL A 88 -6.78 -0.89 -14.61
CA VAL A 88 -6.69 -0.72 -16.07
C VAL A 88 -7.96 -1.32 -16.64
N ASN A 89 -8.89 -0.47 -17.08
CA ASN A 89 -9.99 -0.95 -17.91
C ASN A 89 -9.46 -1.04 -19.35
N PRO A 90 -9.20 -2.24 -19.90
CA PRO A 90 -8.70 -2.37 -21.28
C PRO A 90 -9.71 -1.90 -22.33
N ALA A 91 -10.96 -1.59 -21.95
CA ALA A 91 -11.98 -1.09 -22.86
C ALA A 91 -11.91 0.44 -23.13
N ALA A 92 -10.91 1.14 -22.60
CA ALA A 92 -10.76 2.60 -22.77
C ALA A 92 -9.52 3.01 -23.60
N ALA A 93 -8.85 2.06 -24.27
CA ALA A 93 -7.73 2.31 -25.18
C ALA A 93 -8.18 2.30 -26.64
#